data_AF-X1QXT2-F1
#
_entry.id   AF-X1QXT2-F1
#
_cell.length_a   1.000
_cell.length_b   1.000
_cell.length_c   1.000
_cell.angle_alpha   90.00
_cell.angle_beta   90.00
_cell.angle_gamma   90.00
#
_symmetry.space_group_name_H-M   'P 1'
#
loop_
_entity.id
_entity.type
_entity.pdbx_description
1 polymer ?
#
loop_
_entity_poly.entity_id
_entity_poly.type
_entity_poly.pdbx_seq_one_letter_code
_entity_poly.pdbx_strand_id
1 'polypeptide(L)'
;MKILVTGIAGFIGSHLAERLVGQDLEVVGIDNLSSGVAENLSPIQTSGRFSFIKGDILDRETVLGALHDVDTVFHMAAQSSVPRSTEDPLGDFEVNVRGTLNVLECAVKAGAEKVIFGSSSTVYGEASALPTPENHPFSPIS
;
A
#
# COMPACT_ATOMS: atom_id res chain seq x y z
N MET A 1 2.46 -4.60 18.76
CA MET A 1 3.05 -4.23 17.46
C MET A 1 2.03 -3.38 16.73
N LYS A 2 2.46 -2.24 16.22
CA LYS A 2 1.65 -1.27 15.51
C LYS A 2 2.01 -1.31 14.04
N ILE A 3 0.98 -1.44 13.20
CA ILE A 3 1.12 -1.69 11.77
C ILE A 3 0.52 -0.52 11.00
N LEU A 4 1.24 0.01 10.03
CA LEU A 4 0.68 0.91 9.02
C LEU A 4 0.23 0.09 7.81
N VAL A 5 -1.01 0.27 7.37
CA VAL A 5 -1.50 -0.23 6.08
C VAL A 5 -1.85 0.97 5.20
N THR A 6 -1.11 1.17 4.11
CA THR A 6 -1.50 2.16 3.09
C THR A 6 -2.43 1.50 2.08
N GLY A 7 -3.40 2.23 1.54
CA GLY A 7 -4.39 1.63 0.61
C GLY A 7 -5.38 0.75 1.37
N ILE A 8 -5.60 1.05 2.65
CA ILE A 8 -6.37 0.20 3.57
C ILE A 8 -7.85 0.08 3.16
N ALA A 9 -8.40 1.08 2.47
CA ALA A 9 -9.79 1.04 2.01
C ALA A 9 -9.93 0.32 0.66
N GLY A 10 -8.80 -0.09 0.04
CA GLY A 10 -8.77 -0.95 -1.12
C GLY A 10 -9.04 -2.43 -0.78
N PHE A 11 -9.20 -3.25 -1.81
CA PHE A 11 -9.57 -4.67 -1.66
C PHE A 11 -8.56 -5.47 -0.83
N ILE A 12 -7.26 -5.41 -1.15
CA ILE A 12 -6.22 -6.16 -0.43
C ILE A 12 -6.01 -5.56 0.97
N GLY A 13 -5.93 -4.24 1.04
CA GLY A 13 -5.65 -3.51 2.29
C GLY A 13 -6.69 -3.76 3.37
N SER A 14 -7.98 -3.82 3.03
CA SER A 14 -9.05 -4.00 4.01
C SER A 14 -9.07 -5.40 4.62
N HIS A 15 -8.91 -6.44 3.79
CA HIS A 15 -8.84 -7.83 4.26
C HIS A 15 -7.58 -8.07 5.09
N LEU A 16 -6.45 -7.46 4.71
CA LEU A 16 -5.24 -7.49 5.52
C LEU A 16 -5.49 -6.84 6.88
N ALA A 17 -6.08 -5.65 6.92
CA ALA A 17 -6.39 -4.95 8.16
C ALA A 17 -7.35 -5.75 9.06
N GLU A 18 -8.40 -6.34 8.50
CA GLU A 18 -9.31 -7.24 9.22
C GLU A 18 -8.55 -8.40 9.87
N ARG A 19 -7.65 -9.05 9.12
CA ARG A 19 -6.84 -10.15 9.65
C ARG A 19 -5.89 -9.69 10.76
N LEU A 20 -5.22 -8.55 10.60
CA LEU A 20 -4.28 -8.00 11.58
C LEU A 20 -4.99 -7.61 12.88
N VAL A 21 -6.13 -6.91 12.78
CA VAL A 21 -6.96 -6.55 13.95
C VAL A 21 -7.47 -7.81 14.66
N GLY A 22 -7.90 -8.82 13.91
CA GLY A 22 -8.30 -10.12 14.46
C GLY A 22 -7.17 -10.92 15.12
N GLN A 23 -5.92 -10.47 15.00
CA GLN A 23 -4.75 -10.99 15.70
C GLN A 23 -4.31 -10.09 16.87
N ASP A 24 -5.18 -9.19 17.35
CA ASP A 24 -4.93 -8.24 18.43
C ASP A 24 -3.81 -7.22 18.14
N LEU A 25 -3.50 -6.99 16.86
CA LEU A 25 -2.55 -5.96 16.45
C LEU A 25 -3.22 -4.59 16.32
N GLU A 26 -2.44 -3.53 16.57
CA GLU A 26 -2.89 -2.16 16.33
C GLU A 26 -2.65 -1.78 14.88
N VAL A 27 -3.68 -1.28 14.21
CA VAL A 27 -3.64 -0.93 12.79
C VAL A 27 -3.93 0.55 12.59
N VAL A 28 -2.98 1.26 11.99
CA VAL A 28 -3.19 2.58 11.42
C VAL A 28 -3.38 2.40 9.92
N GLY A 29 -4.44 2.97 9.38
CA GLY A 29 -4.75 2.93 7.96
C GLY A 29 -4.65 4.29 7.30
N ILE A 30 -4.00 4.37 6.14
CA ILE A 30 -4.03 5.57 5.28
C ILE A 30 -4.63 5.24 3.91
N ASP A 31 -5.59 6.04 3.46
CA ASP A 31 -6.18 5.93 2.13
C ASP A 31 -6.80 7.27 1.68
N ASN A 32 -6.68 7.62 0.40
CA ASN A 32 -7.27 8.84 -0.15
C ASN A 32 -8.69 8.61 -0.71
N LEU A 33 -9.17 7.37 -0.73
CA LEU A 33 -10.45 6.92 -1.30
C LEU A 33 -10.57 7.18 -2.81
N SER A 34 -9.45 7.21 -3.53
CA SER A 34 -9.43 7.38 -4.99
C SER A 34 -10.01 6.15 -5.72
N SER A 35 -9.74 4.95 -5.21
CA SER A 35 -10.35 3.68 -5.65
C SER A 35 -10.86 2.82 -4.50
N GLY A 36 -10.41 3.06 -3.28
CA GLY A 36 -10.91 2.41 -2.08
C GLY A 36 -12.28 2.96 -1.67
N VAL A 37 -13.03 2.16 -0.92
CA VAL A 37 -14.35 2.55 -0.37
C VAL A 37 -14.34 2.37 1.14
N ALA A 38 -14.83 3.38 1.87
CA ALA A 38 -14.73 3.41 3.34
C ALA A 38 -15.51 2.26 3.99
N GLU A 39 -16.56 1.79 3.33
CA GLU A 39 -17.40 0.66 3.73
C GLU A 39 -16.58 -0.63 3.92
N ASN A 40 -15.47 -0.79 3.20
CA ASN A 40 -14.56 -1.92 3.38
C ASN A 40 -13.95 -1.99 4.79
N LEU A 41 -13.97 -0.89 5.55
CA LEU A 41 -13.41 -0.80 6.90
C LEU A 41 -14.45 -1.08 8.00
N SER A 42 -15.73 -1.24 7.64
CA SER A 42 -16.82 -1.51 8.59
C SER A 42 -16.55 -2.69 9.53
N PRO A 43 -15.94 -3.81 9.09
CA PRO A 43 -15.68 -4.96 9.97
C PRO A 43 -14.75 -4.66 11.16
N ILE A 44 -13.84 -3.69 11.02
CA ILE A 44 -12.83 -3.36 12.04
C ILE A 44 -13.14 -2.06 12.81
N GLN A 45 -14.19 -1.34 12.42
CA GLN A 45 -14.48 0.00 12.91
C GLN A 45 -14.75 0.05 14.43
N THR A 46 -15.30 -1.01 15.00
CA THR A 46 -15.62 -1.12 16.43
C THR A 46 -14.57 -1.88 17.26
N SER A 47 -13.44 -2.25 16.65
CA SER A 47 -12.41 -3.08 17.30
C SER A 47 -11.66 -2.36 18.44
N GLY A 48 -11.63 -1.02 18.43
CA GLY A 48 -10.80 -0.23 19.35
C GLY A 48 -9.28 -0.31 19.08
N ARG A 49 -8.85 -1.09 18.07
CA ARG A 49 -7.44 -1.25 17.67
C ARG A 49 -7.14 -0.67 16.29
N PHE A 50 -8.11 0.05 15.72
CA PHE A 50 -8.05 0.58 14.37
C PHE A 50 -8.20 2.10 14.38
N SER A 51 -7.33 2.79 13.65
CA SER A 51 -7.47 4.21 13.33
C SER A 51 -7.32 4.46 11.84
N PHE A 52 -8.22 5.26 11.27
CA PHE A 52 -8.21 5.62 9.86
C PHE A 52 -7.76 7.08 9.65
N ILE A 53 -6.85 7.28 8.71
CA ILE A 53 -6.41 8.58 8.23
C ILE A 53 -6.82 8.69 6.76
N LYS A 54 -7.76 9.58 6.47
CA LYS A 54 -8.04 9.95 5.07
C LYS A 54 -6.91 10.85 4.58
N GLY A 55 -6.05 10.31 3.73
CA GLY A 55 -4.81 10.97 3.34
C GLY A 55 -4.15 10.34 2.12
N ASP A 56 -3.28 11.10 1.46
CA ASP A 56 -2.58 10.66 0.26
C ASP A 56 -1.12 10.31 0.58
N ILE A 57 -0.58 9.26 -0.04
CA ILE A 57 0.83 8.88 0.09
C ILE A 57 1.79 9.90 -0.56
N LEU A 58 1.25 10.80 -1.40
CA LEU A 58 1.97 11.95 -1.94
C LEU A 58 2.23 13.03 -0.88
N ASP A 59 1.41 13.09 0.18
CA ASP A 59 1.61 14.01 1.29
C ASP A 59 2.53 13.40 2.35
N ARG A 60 3.80 13.82 2.30
CA ARG A 60 4.85 13.32 3.19
C ARG A 60 4.58 13.57 4.66
N GLU A 61 3.94 14.69 5.01
CA GLU A 61 3.66 15.03 6.41
C GLU A 61 2.59 14.08 6.97
N THR A 62 1.54 13.83 6.18
CA THR A 62 0.51 12.84 6.54
C THR A 62 1.10 11.44 6.67
N VAL A 63 1.95 11.01 5.72
CA VAL A 63 2.61 9.70 5.78
C VAL A 63 3.52 9.59 7.01
N LEU A 64 4.33 10.62 7.30
CA LEU A 64 5.23 10.63 8.44
C LEU A 64 4.46 10.59 9.77
N GLY A 65 3.36 11.35 9.88
CA GLY A 65 2.49 11.32 11.05
C GLY A 65 1.82 9.95 11.26
N ALA A 66 1.41 9.28 10.18
CA ALA A 66 0.84 7.93 10.24
C ALA A 66 1.85 6.86 10.71
N LEU A 67 3.15 7.13 10.54
CA LEU A 67 4.25 6.23 10.91
C LEU A 67 4.70 6.37 12.38
N HIS A 68 4.09 7.24 13.17
CA HIS A 68 4.45 7.42 14.58
C HIS A 68 4.29 6.10 15.36
N ASP A 69 5.39 5.63 15.97
CA ASP A 69 5.51 4.34 16.68
C ASP A 69 5.10 3.11 15.86
N VAL A 70 5.24 3.15 14.53
CA VAL A 70 4.91 2.01 13.67
C VAL A 70 6.12 1.06 13.55
N ASP A 71 5.90 -0.21 13.87
CA ASP A 71 6.93 -1.25 13.77
C ASP A 71 7.06 -1.78 12.33
N THR A 72 5.94 -1.91 11.61
CA THR A 72 5.90 -2.53 10.28
C THR A 72 4.91 -1.83 9.36
N VAL A 73 5.28 -1.68 8.09
CA VAL A 73 4.46 -1.08 7.04
C VAL A 73 4.06 -2.11 6.01
N PHE A 74 2.76 -2.21 5.73
CA PHE A 74 2.21 -2.86 4.55
C PHE A 74 1.75 -1.81 3.55
N HIS A 75 2.54 -1.60 2.49
CA HIS A 75 2.28 -0.59 1.47
C HIS A 75 1.45 -1.18 0.31
N MET A 76 0.12 -1.02 0.39
CA MET A 76 -0.84 -1.48 -0.62
C MET A 76 -1.54 -0.33 -1.36
N ALA A 77 -1.10 0.92 -1.17
CA ALA A 77 -1.63 2.07 -1.90
C ALA A 77 -0.90 2.16 -3.24
N ALA A 78 -1.64 1.96 -4.33
CA ALA A 78 -1.13 2.05 -5.68
C ALA A 78 -2.27 2.31 -6.67
N GLN A 79 -1.93 2.87 -7.82
CA GLN A 79 -2.70 2.72 -9.04
C GLN A 79 -2.34 1.32 -9.60
N SER A 80 -3.33 0.45 -9.83
CA SER A 80 -3.10 -0.91 -10.34
C SER A 80 -3.67 -1.21 -11.75
N SER A 81 -4.27 -0.23 -12.40
CA SER A 81 -4.94 -0.39 -13.70
C SER A 81 -3.97 -0.10 -14.86
N VAL A 82 -3.60 -1.16 -15.59
CA VAL A 82 -2.77 -1.10 -16.80
C VAL A 82 -3.35 -0.16 -17.89
N PRO A 83 -4.66 -0.18 -18.21
CA PRO A 83 -5.21 0.80 -19.15
C PRO A 83 -4.96 2.25 -18.72
N ARG A 84 -5.18 2.54 -17.44
CA ARG A 84 -5.02 3.91 -16.92
C ARG A 84 -3.55 4.32 -16.80
N SER A 85 -2.60 3.40 -16.61
CA SER A 85 -1.17 3.73 -16.66
C SER A 85 -0.73 4.17 -18.06
N THR A 86 -1.39 3.65 -19.11
CA THR A 86 -1.16 4.07 -20.51
C THR A 86 -1.84 5.41 -20.81
N GLU A 87 -3.05 5.62 -20.30
CA GLU A 87 -3.81 6.87 -20.51
C GLU A 87 -3.22 8.07 -19.76
N ASP A 88 -2.74 7.86 -18.52
CA ASP A 88 -2.14 8.89 -17.67
C ASP A 88 -0.85 8.37 -16.98
N PRO A 89 0.26 8.28 -17.73
CA PRO A 89 1.52 7.76 -17.20
C PRO A 89 2.15 8.66 -16.14
N LEU A 90 1.87 9.97 -16.18
CA LEU A 90 2.37 10.90 -15.16
C LEU A 90 1.65 10.69 -13.84
N GLY A 91 0.32 10.56 -13.85
CA GLY A 91 -0.44 10.22 -12.65
C GLY A 91 -0.05 8.86 -12.08
N ASP A 92 0.20 7.87 -12.93
CA ASP A 92 0.70 6.56 -12.50
C ASP A 92 2.07 6.65 -11.84
N PHE A 93 3.02 7.37 -12.45
CA PHE A 93 4.35 7.60 -11.89
C PHE A 93 4.29 8.33 -10.54
N GLU A 94 3.46 9.36 -10.43
CA GLU A 94 3.28 10.09 -9.17
C GLU A 94 2.85 9.13 -8.06
N VAL A 95 1.79 8.36 -8.26
CA VAL A 95 1.28 7.46 -7.21
C VAL A 95 2.25 6.30 -6.94
N ASN A 96 2.63 5.57 -7.98
CA ASN A 96 3.32 4.28 -7.86
C ASN A 96 4.83 4.41 -7.63
N VAL A 97 5.45 5.50 -8.06
CA VAL A 97 6.90 5.71 -7.89
C VAL A 97 7.15 6.75 -6.81
N ARG A 98 6.62 7.97 -6.96
CA ARG A 98 6.86 9.04 -5.97
C ARG A 98 6.16 8.74 -4.65
N GLY A 99 4.92 8.26 -4.68
CA GLY A 99 4.18 7.87 -3.48
C GLY A 99 4.87 6.73 -2.72
N THR A 100 5.32 5.68 -3.41
CA THR A 100 6.11 4.60 -2.80
C THR A 100 7.43 5.12 -2.21
N LEU A 101 8.15 5.99 -2.92
CA LEU A 101 9.37 6.60 -2.39
C LEU A 101 9.11 7.40 -1.12
N ASN A 102 8.01 8.17 -1.05
CA ASN A 102 7.62 8.90 0.15
C ASN A 102 7.40 7.95 1.33
N VAL A 103 6.68 6.84 1.12
CA VAL A 103 6.43 5.84 2.17
C VAL A 103 7.74 5.22 2.66
N LEU A 104 8.65 4.84 1.75
CA LEU A 104 9.95 4.26 2.11
C LEU A 104 10.82 5.26 2.90
N GLU A 105 10.94 6.50 2.40
CA GLU A 105 11.71 7.56 3.06
C GLU A 105 11.17 7.90 4.45
N CYS A 106 9.84 8.00 4.59
CA CYS A 106 9.23 8.26 5.88
C CYS A 106 9.35 7.07 6.82
N ALA A 107 9.25 5.82 6.32
CA ALA A 107 9.44 4.61 7.13
C ALA A 107 10.85 4.55 7.71
N VAL A 108 11.88 4.88 6.92
CA VAL A 108 13.27 5.01 7.39
C VAL A 108 13.38 6.08 8.46
N LYS A 109 12.81 7.27 8.23
CA LYS A 109 12.85 8.38 9.20
C LYS A 109 12.14 8.06 10.52
N ALA A 110 11.03 7.34 10.46
CA ALA A 110 10.26 6.93 11.63
C ALA A 110 10.87 5.72 12.36
N GLY A 111 11.87 5.05 11.78
CA GLY A 111 12.51 3.89 12.39
C GLY A 111 11.69 2.60 12.28
N ALA A 112 10.80 2.48 11.29
CA ALA A 112 10.06 1.25 11.06
C ALA A 112 11.01 0.09 10.70
N GLU A 113 10.81 -1.07 11.31
CA GLU A 113 11.74 -2.21 11.17
C GLU A 113 11.59 -2.92 9.82
N LYS A 114 10.39 -2.87 9.23
CA LYS A 114 10.08 -3.61 8.01
C LYS A 114 9.05 -2.90 7.14
N VAL A 115 9.28 -2.93 5.83
CA VAL A 115 8.30 -2.56 4.81
C VAL A 115 8.03 -3.77 3.92
N ILE A 116 6.75 -4.10 3.74
CA ILE A 116 6.24 -5.08 2.79
C ILE A 116 5.36 -4.31 1.81
N PHE A 117 5.57 -4.46 0.50
CA PHE A 117 4.80 -3.72 -0.50
C PHE A 117 4.21 -4.65 -1.55
N GLY A 118 3.09 -4.23 -2.14
CA GLY A 118 2.47 -4.92 -3.26
C GLY A 118 3.28 -4.71 -4.53
N SER A 119 3.88 -5.79 -5.06
CA SER A 119 4.45 -5.81 -6.41
C SER A 119 3.45 -6.42 -7.40
N SER A 120 3.81 -6.47 -8.68
CA SER A 120 2.96 -6.99 -9.75
C SER A 120 3.71 -8.00 -10.63
N SER A 121 3.03 -9.02 -11.10
CA SER A 121 3.57 -9.94 -12.12
C SER A 121 3.78 -9.27 -13.48
N THR A 122 3.19 -8.09 -13.72
CA THR A 122 3.34 -7.32 -14.96
C THR A 122 4.78 -6.89 -15.22
N VAL A 123 5.65 -6.87 -14.21
CA VAL A 123 7.09 -6.59 -14.36
C VAL A 123 7.79 -7.59 -15.29
N TYR A 124 7.25 -8.80 -15.42
CA TYR A 124 7.80 -9.83 -16.32
C TYR A 124 7.33 -9.69 -17.77
N GLY A 125 6.30 -8.89 -18.03
CA GLY A 125 5.68 -8.75 -19.36
C GLY A 125 5.22 -10.09 -19.95
N GLU A 126 5.58 -10.34 -21.20
CA GLU A 126 5.34 -11.62 -21.88
C GLU A 126 6.39 -12.66 -21.46
N ALA A 127 6.23 -13.21 -20.25
CA ALA A 127 7.17 -14.19 -19.69
C ALA A 127 7.32 -15.43 -20.59
N SER A 128 8.56 -15.82 -20.84
CA SER A 128 8.90 -16.95 -21.72
C SER A 128 8.90 -18.31 -21.02
N ALA A 129 8.96 -18.32 -19.68
CA ALA A 129 9.00 -19.53 -18.85
C ALA A 129 7.80 -19.59 -17.91
N LEU A 130 7.20 -20.77 -17.79
CA LEU A 130 6.07 -21.05 -16.89
C LEU A 130 6.35 -22.31 -16.05
N PRO A 131 6.18 -22.27 -14.71
CA PRO A 131 5.86 -21.08 -13.90
C PRO A 131 6.98 -20.04 -13.96
N THR A 132 6.64 -18.75 -13.90
CA THR A 132 7.62 -17.65 -13.99
C THR A 132 8.45 -17.57 -12.72
N PRO A 133 9.76 -17.86 -12.74
CA PRO A 133 10.60 -17.76 -11.55
C PRO A 133 10.93 -16.30 -11.24
N GLU A 134 11.23 -15.98 -9.98
CA GLU A 134 11.51 -14.60 -9.53
C GLU A 134 12.80 -14.02 -10.13
N ASN A 135 13.69 -14.87 -10.65
CA ASN A 135 14.90 -14.45 -11.35
C ASN A 135 14.70 -14.30 -12.87
N HIS A 136 13.48 -14.46 -13.39
CA HIS A 136 13.18 -14.19 -14.79
C HIS A 136 13.44 -12.70 -15.10
N PRO A 137 14.04 -12.37 -16.27
CA PRO A 137 14.27 -10.98 -16.65
C PRO A 137 12.98 -10.14 -16.62
N PHE A 138 13.10 -8.90 -16.15
CA PHE A 138 12.02 -7.92 -16.26
C PHE A 138 11.93 -7.40 -17.69
N SER A 139 10.72 -7.39 -18.23
CA SER A 139 10.43 -6.92 -19.59
C SER A 139 9.03 -6.31 -19.65
N PRO A 140 8.76 -5.24 -18.87
CA PRO A 140 7.43 -4.64 -18.79
C PRO A 140 6.96 -4.15 -20.17
N ILE A 141 5.66 -4.28 -20.42
CA ILE A 141 5.00 -4.00 -21.71
C ILE A 141 4.03 -2.81 -21.65
N SER A 142 3.94 -2.17 -20.48
CA SER A 142 3.04 -1.05 -20.16
C SER A 142 3.66 -0.17 -19.10
#